data_AF-A0A7S3RQJ7-F1
#
_entry.id   AF-A0A7S3RQJ7-F1
#
_cell.length_a   1.000
_cell.length_b   1.000
_cell.length_c   1.000
_cell.angle_alpha   90.00
_cell.angle_beta   90.00
_cell.angle_gamma   90.00
#
_symmetry.space_group_name_H-M   'P 1'
#
loop_
_entity.id
_entity.type
_entity.pdbx_description
1 polymer ?
#
loop_
_entity_poly.entity_id
_entity_poly.type
_entity_poly.pdbx_seq_one_letter_code
_entity_poly.pdbx_strand_id
1 'polypeptide(L)'
;PTSATPSRVGRQRSPTTPSMALSPPPPSPLLLLLLLYVAQGTAIRLVSGIASGRAATHAAARTSHPPLLCDVTATSDLESLLANVEVEADAEELADEVAPPGTPAADPLEGMQEGTWEMSESGGVHTLRVAVAGKVLHFESGKMARLASGAVTVSTGETNVFCAATLDRRSTPKPIDFTPLRVDYCERTSAAGRSPGGYIKRDGRPSDHETLVARLIDRPIRPLISAGWSLETQLAAYVFSFDGVNVPDVLGICAASAALALSEVPFPKPVAGVRVAQVDGQLIVNPTLEEQAAATLDLVVAGTKDAVMMVEGAAAFVPEPVLIEALEVGLSAISVISSAIDEWRVSGAGKSVYEPGFLPPSKGVYSFLESFMVDGVRLPEAYRTAMIGGTKEERERNCVNLQARVVEMLLDNAKPAVNQAAVAAA
;
A
#
# COMPACT_ATOMS: atom_id res chain seq x y z
N PRO A 1 68.28 39.99 41.39
CA PRO A 1 67.69 40.87 42.42
C PRO A 1 66.83 40.04 43.39
N THR A 2 67.43 39.82 44.55
CA THR A 2 67.07 38.98 45.69
C THR A 2 65.74 39.32 46.37
N SER A 3 65.15 38.29 47.01
CA SER A 3 64.70 38.22 48.42
C SER A 3 63.25 37.69 48.56
N ALA A 4 63.06 36.48 49.10
CA ALA A 4 62.77 36.17 50.52
C ALA A 4 61.27 36.40 50.84
N THR A 5 60.50 35.64 51.62
CA THR A 5 60.73 34.70 52.75
C THR A 5 59.35 34.03 53.12
N PRO A 6 59.30 33.06 54.05
CA PRO A 6 58.24 32.02 54.18
C PRO A 6 57.38 32.08 55.48
N SER A 7 56.66 30.96 55.76
CA SER A 7 56.02 30.52 57.04
C SER A 7 54.57 31.00 57.28
N ARG A 8 53.64 30.33 58.00
CA ARG A 8 53.72 29.38 59.13
C ARG A 8 52.34 28.74 59.44
N VAL A 9 52.32 27.43 59.75
CA VAL A 9 51.56 26.64 60.76
C VAL A 9 50.16 27.07 61.28
N GLY A 10 49.21 26.12 61.30
CA GLY A 10 48.05 26.12 62.23
C GLY A 10 47.18 24.84 62.16
N ARG A 11 47.12 24.05 63.25
CA ARG A 11 46.35 22.80 63.45
C ARG A 11 44.86 23.05 63.75
N GLN A 12 43.95 22.12 63.39
CA GLN A 12 43.11 21.31 64.32
C GLN A 12 42.03 20.40 63.62
N ARG A 13 42.13 19.09 63.89
CA ARG A 13 41.13 18.02 64.23
C ARG A 13 39.73 17.94 63.56
N SER A 14 39.54 16.85 62.76
CA SER A 14 38.47 15.80 62.68
C SER A 14 37.03 16.09 63.15
N PRO A 15 35.95 15.56 62.50
CA PRO A 15 35.82 14.12 62.23
C PRO A 15 35.10 13.65 60.93
N THR A 16 35.51 12.45 60.50
CA THR A 16 34.71 11.37 59.88
C THR A 16 33.69 11.69 58.78
N THR A 17 34.07 11.45 57.53
CA THR A 17 33.21 10.86 56.48
C THR A 17 34.08 10.07 55.48
N PRO A 18 33.63 8.90 54.96
CA PRO A 18 34.44 8.07 54.09
C PRO A 18 34.52 8.66 52.68
N SER A 19 35.76 8.78 52.17
CA SER A 19 36.08 9.30 50.84
C SER A 19 35.52 8.39 49.75
N MET A 20 34.68 8.98 48.90
CA MET A 20 34.28 8.47 47.60
C MET A 20 35.52 8.26 46.72
N ALA A 21 35.58 7.10 46.06
CA ALA A 21 36.43 6.88 44.91
C ALA A 21 35.84 7.66 43.72
N LEU A 22 36.62 8.58 43.16
CA LEU A 22 36.29 9.25 41.90
C LEU A 22 36.26 8.22 40.77
N SER A 23 35.05 7.89 40.31
CA SER A 23 34.80 7.33 38.98
C SER A 23 35.11 8.39 37.92
N PRO A 24 35.66 8.03 36.74
CA PRO A 24 35.79 8.97 35.64
C PRO A 24 34.41 9.50 35.21
N PRO A 25 34.31 10.74 34.69
CA PRO A 25 33.05 11.31 34.25
C PRO A 25 32.46 10.49 33.09
N PRO A 26 31.14 10.36 32.97
CA PRO A 26 30.51 9.69 31.84
C PRO A 26 30.85 10.43 30.54
N PRO A 27 31.07 9.71 29.42
CA PRO A 27 31.36 10.36 28.15
C PRO A 27 30.17 11.22 27.72
N SER A 28 30.48 12.38 27.11
CA SER A 28 29.49 13.30 26.57
C SER A 28 28.59 12.60 25.53
N PRO A 29 27.32 13.01 25.40
CA PRO A 29 26.33 12.35 24.52
C PRO A 29 26.70 12.37 23.02
N LEU A 30 27.77 13.07 22.65
CA LEU A 30 28.33 13.12 21.29
C LEU A 30 29.21 11.89 20.94
N LEU A 31 29.76 11.20 21.94
CA LEU A 31 30.62 10.02 21.70
C LEU A 31 29.80 8.72 21.59
N LEU A 32 28.62 8.67 22.22
CA LEU A 32 27.68 7.54 22.11
C LEU A 32 26.93 7.54 20.76
N LEU A 33 26.79 8.72 20.14
CA LEU A 33 26.18 8.88 18.81
C LEU A 33 27.11 8.46 17.66
N LEU A 34 28.43 8.43 17.89
CA LEU A 34 29.42 8.09 16.87
C LEU A 34 29.70 6.57 16.80
N LEU A 35 29.49 5.84 17.90
CA LEU A 35 29.71 4.38 17.96
C LEU A 35 28.52 3.55 17.48
N LEU A 36 27.34 4.16 17.33
CA LEU A 36 26.17 3.53 16.70
C LEU A 36 26.12 3.72 15.17
N TYR A 37 27.08 4.46 14.58
CA TYR A 37 27.07 4.84 13.17
C TYR A 37 27.89 3.91 12.24
N VAL A 38 28.40 2.77 12.74
CA VAL A 38 29.23 1.84 11.94
C VAL A 38 28.56 0.47 11.72
N ALA A 39 27.35 0.24 12.23
CA ALA A 39 26.62 -0.99 11.95
C ALA A 39 25.20 -0.68 11.49
N GLN A 40 24.86 -1.18 10.30
CA GLN A 40 23.56 -1.13 9.61
C GLN A 40 23.34 0.08 8.70
N GLY A 41 23.68 -0.12 7.42
CA GLY A 41 23.27 0.74 6.33
C GLY A 41 21.92 0.31 5.77
N THR A 42 20.93 1.19 5.90
CA THR A 42 19.85 1.46 4.92
C THR A 42 19.10 2.70 5.41
N ALA A 43 19.60 3.89 5.03
CA ALA A 43 18.99 5.16 5.40
C ALA A 43 17.89 5.54 4.41
N ILE A 44 16.65 5.61 4.93
CA ILE A 44 15.54 6.35 4.34
C ILE A 44 15.86 7.85 4.46
N ARG A 45 15.88 8.56 3.32
CA ARG A 45 16.17 10.00 3.26
C ARG A 45 14.85 10.78 3.20
N LEU A 46 14.40 11.30 4.34
CA LEU A 46 13.38 12.34 4.39
C LEU A 46 14.03 13.69 4.07
N VAL A 47 13.56 14.36 3.02
CA VAL A 47 14.05 15.68 2.60
C VAL A 47 13.39 16.76 3.44
N SER A 48 14.21 17.52 4.17
CA SER A 48 13.84 18.77 4.84
C SER A 48 13.75 19.92 3.84
N GLY A 49 12.62 20.62 3.77
CA GLY A 49 12.45 21.79 2.91
C GLY A 49 11.25 22.66 3.28
N ILE A 50 11.22 23.20 4.51
CA ILE A 50 10.31 24.29 4.86
C ILE A 50 11.03 25.61 4.58
N ALA A 51 10.62 26.30 3.52
CA ALA A 51 10.98 27.70 3.29
C ALA A 51 9.75 28.58 3.49
N SER A 52 9.91 29.55 4.38
CA SER A 52 8.90 30.51 4.83
C SER A 52 8.36 31.39 3.70
N GLY A 53 7.03 31.48 3.58
CA GLY A 53 6.34 32.55 2.86
C GLY A 53 5.35 33.26 3.78
N ARG A 54 5.72 34.44 4.28
CA ARG A 54 4.78 35.39 4.91
C ARG A 54 4.01 36.11 3.79
N ALA A 55 2.67 36.05 3.83
CA ALA A 55 1.82 37.02 3.17
C ALA A 55 0.59 37.30 4.03
N ALA A 56 0.21 38.58 4.05
CA ALA A 56 -0.60 39.25 5.05
C ALA A 56 -2.11 38.94 4.98
N THR A 57 -2.72 39.02 6.15
CA THR A 57 -4.16 39.04 6.46
C THR A 57 -4.88 40.28 5.94
N HIS A 58 -6.12 40.16 5.43
CA HIS A 58 -7.31 40.81 6.02
C HIS A 58 -8.65 40.52 5.29
N ALA A 59 -9.69 40.35 6.11
CA ALA A 59 -11.15 40.47 5.87
C ALA A 59 -11.82 39.33 5.06
N ALA A 60 -12.96 38.76 5.45
CA ALA A 60 -14.04 39.28 6.29
C ALA A 60 -14.69 38.19 7.16
N ALA A 61 -15.09 38.59 8.37
CA ALA A 61 -15.94 37.81 9.26
C ALA A 61 -17.41 37.90 8.82
N ARG A 62 -18.12 36.76 8.81
CA ARG A 62 -19.51 36.51 9.27
C ARG A 62 -20.12 35.30 8.55
N THR A 63 -20.14 34.15 9.23
CA THR A 63 -21.31 33.32 9.58
C THR A 63 -20.77 32.04 10.23
N SER A 64 -21.36 31.65 11.35
CA SER A 64 -21.01 30.46 12.11
C SER A 64 -21.45 29.20 11.36
N HIS A 65 -20.49 28.50 10.76
CA HIS A 65 -20.61 27.08 10.40
C HIS A 65 -19.63 26.26 11.26
N PRO A 66 -19.96 24.99 11.59
CA PRO A 66 -19.02 24.11 12.28
C PRO A 66 -17.74 23.96 11.44
N PRO A 67 -16.59 23.61 12.05
CA PRO A 67 -15.33 23.53 11.32
C PRO A 67 -15.49 22.49 10.22
N LEU A 68 -15.46 22.96 8.97
CA LEU A 68 -15.34 22.11 7.79
C LEU A 68 -14.04 21.31 7.94
N LEU A 69 -14.18 20.05 8.34
CA LEU A 69 -13.18 19.03 8.06
C LEU A 69 -12.89 19.08 6.56
N CYS A 70 -11.64 18.85 6.16
CA CYS A 70 -11.38 18.54 4.76
C CYS A 70 -12.15 17.26 4.43
N ASP A 71 -13.11 17.34 3.50
CA ASP A 71 -13.81 16.18 2.93
C ASP A 71 -12.80 15.30 2.18
N VAL A 72 -12.08 14.45 2.91
CA VAL A 72 -11.35 13.30 2.36
C VAL A 72 -12.26 12.06 2.35
N THR A 73 -13.41 12.15 3.03
CA THR A 73 -14.52 11.21 2.95
C THR A 73 -15.29 11.44 1.66
N ALA A 74 -14.73 11.05 0.53
CA ALA A 74 -15.59 10.69 -0.59
C ALA A 74 -16.37 9.45 -0.11
N THR A 75 -17.55 9.67 0.47
CA THR A 75 -18.52 8.62 0.81
C THR A 75 -18.74 7.76 -0.43
N SER A 76 -18.86 6.45 -0.27
CA SER A 76 -19.10 5.57 -1.42
C SER A 76 -20.31 6.05 -2.22
N ASP A 77 -20.32 5.88 -3.54
CA ASP A 77 -21.47 6.32 -4.34
C ASP A 77 -22.72 5.56 -3.91
N LEU A 78 -22.54 4.30 -3.47
CA LEU A 78 -23.59 3.47 -2.87
C LEU A 78 -24.14 4.06 -1.57
N GLU A 79 -23.31 4.63 -0.71
CA GLU A 79 -23.74 5.31 0.52
C GLU A 79 -24.53 6.58 0.20
N SER A 80 -24.05 7.40 -0.74
CA SER A 80 -24.80 8.59 -1.18
C SER A 80 -26.19 8.23 -1.73
N LEU A 81 -26.28 7.08 -2.42
CA LEU A 81 -27.54 6.54 -2.86
C LEU A 81 -28.41 6.17 -1.65
N LEU A 82 -27.90 5.41 -0.68
CA LEU A 82 -28.64 5.02 0.52
C LEU A 82 -29.07 6.20 1.42
N ALA A 83 -28.32 7.30 1.48
CA ALA A 83 -28.64 8.47 2.31
C ALA A 83 -29.85 9.29 1.80
N ASN A 84 -30.15 9.26 0.50
CA ASN A 84 -31.24 10.03 -0.11
C ASN A 84 -32.64 9.41 0.10
N VAL A 85 -32.86 8.68 1.19
CA VAL A 85 -34.17 8.13 1.55
C VAL A 85 -34.85 9.09 2.53
N GLU A 86 -35.62 10.04 2.00
CA GLU A 86 -36.73 10.58 2.79
C GLU A 86 -37.86 9.54 2.73
N VAL A 87 -37.99 8.75 3.79
CA VAL A 87 -39.15 7.86 3.96
C VAL A 87 -40.34 8.75 4.35
N GLU A 88 -40.99 9.40 3.37
CA GLU A 88 -42.41 9.74 3.53
C GLU A 88 -43.22 8.49 3.15
N ALA A 89 -43.23 7.51 4.04
CA ALA A 89 -44.20 6.42 3.97
C ALA A 89 -45.44 6.88 4.73
N ASP A 90 -46.51 7.16 4.00
CA ASP A 90 -47.84 7.33 4.58
C ASP A 90 -48.19 6.10 5.42
N ALA A 91 -48.46 6.32 6.70
CA ALA A 91 -48.49 5.31 7.75
C ALA A 91 -49.65 4.28 7.65
N GLU A 92 -50.38 4.19 6.54
CA GLU A 92 -51.59 3.37 6.44
C GLU A 92 -51.58 2.26 5.36
N GLU A 93 -50.53 2.10 4.53
CA GLU A 93 -50.63 1.17 3.38
C GLU A 93 -49.51 0.12 3.20
N LEU A 94 -48.82 -0.30 4.28
CA LEU A 94 -47.89 -1.44 4.22
C LEU A 94 -48.05 -2.36 5.45
N ALA A 95 -49.12 -3.16 5.42
CA ALA A 95 -49.35 -4.26 6.36
C ALA A 95 -49.20 -5.65 5.70
N ASP A 96 -48.34 -5.75 4.68
CA ASP A 96 -47.72 -7.03 4.35
C ASP A 96 -46.41 -7.09 5.13
N GLU A 97 -46.29 -8.06 6.06
CA GLU A 97 -45.08 -8.34 6.83
C GLU A 97 -43.94 -8.71 5.87
N VAL A 98 -43.24 -7.70 5.35
CA VAL A 98 -41.84 -7.86 4.96
C VAL A 98 -41.10 -8.08 6.26
N ALA A 99 -40.71 -9.32 6.50
CA ALA A 99 -39.85 -9.68 7.62
C ALA A 99 -38.70 -8.65 7.70
N PRO A 100 -38.42 -8.07 8.88
CA PRO A 100 -37.30 -7.17 9.02
C PRO A 100 -36.04 -7.88 8.49
N PRO A 101 -35.13 -7.17 7.78
CA PRO A 101 -33.85 -7.74 7.39
C PRO A 101 -33.24 -8.39 8.64
N GLY A 102 -32.91 -9.67 8.52
CA GLY A 102 -32.67 -10.54 9.65
C GLY A 102 -31.71 -9.92 10.66
N THR A 103 -32.13 -9.88 11.92
CA THR A 103 -31.31 -9.55 13.09
C THR A 103 -29.90 -10.15 12.96
N PRO A 104 -28.80 -9.36 12.91
CA PRO A 104 -27.48 -9.94 13.03
C PRO A 104 -27.18 -10.07 14.52
N ALA A 105 -27.55 -11.22 15.07
CA ALA A 105 -26.93 -11.73 16.29
C ALA A 105 -26.59 -13.21 16.10
N ALA A 106 -26.01 -13.52 14.93
CA ALA A 106 -25.12 -14.67 14.81
C ALA A 106 -23.78 -14.29 15.46
N ASP A 107 -23.08 -15.28 16.00
CA ASP A 107 -21.69 -15.13 16.42
C ASP A 107 -20.88 -14.43 15.31
N PRO A 108 -20.31 -13.23 15.54
CA PRO A 108 -19.59 -12.46 14.52
C PRO A 108 -18.40 -13.20 13.91
N LEU A 109 -17.87 -14.19 14.64
CA LEU A 109 -16.79 -15.06 14.20
C LEU A 109 -17.29 -16.39 13.63
N GLU A 110 -18.60 -16.61 13.61
CA GLU A 110 -19.22 -17.84 13.09
C GLU A 110 -18.61 -19.12 13.70
N GLY A 111 -18.21 -19.08 14.98
CA GLY A 111 -17.55 -20.17 15.70
C GLY A 111 -16.03 -20.29 15.48
N MET A 112 -15.41 -19.41 14.69
CA MET A 112 -13.96 -19.40 14.44
C MET A 112 -13.19 -18.70 15.58
N GLN A 113 -11.92 -19.07 15.73
CA GLN A 113 -11.01 -18.36 16.63
C GLN A 113 -10.38 -17.16 15.90
N GLU A 114 -10.28 -16.04 16.59
CA GLU A 114 -9.63 -14.83 16.05
C GLU A 114 -8.21 -15.13 15.54
N GLY A 115 -7.89 -14.66 14.34
CA GLY A 115 -6.58 -14.87 13.73
C GLY A 115 -6.39 -16.24 13.06
N THR A 116 -7.42 -17.08 12.98
CA THR A 116 -7.37 -18.36 12.26
C THR A 116 -8.09 -18.30 10.92
N TRP A 117 -7.79 -19.26 10.05
CA TRP A 117 -8.46 -19.42 8.77
C TRP A 117 -8.75 -20.89 8.47
N GLU A 118 -9.81 -21.11 7.71
CA GLU A 118 -10.27 -22.44 7.26
C GLU A 118 -10.38 -22.46 5.74
N MET A 119 -9.94 -23.57 5.15
CA MET A 119 -10.05 -23.80 3.71
C MET A 119 -10.93 -25.02 3.46
N SER A 120 -11.79 -24.93 2.45
CA SER A 120 -12.60 -26.05 2.00
C SER A 120 -12.69 -26.07 0.47
N GLU A 121 -12.95 -27.25 -0.08
CA GLU A 121 -13.21 -27.44 -1.50
C GLU A 121 -14.45 -28.32 -1.65
N SER A 122 -15.43 -27.84 -2.43
CA SER A 122 -16.61 -28.62 -2.77
C SER A 122 -17.04 -28.35 -4.21
N GLY A 123 -17.20 -29.41 -5.00
CA GLY A 123 -17.69 -29.29 -6.38
C GLY A 123 -16.82 -28.41 -7.32
N GLY A 124 -15.51 -28.29 -7.06
CA GLY A 124 -14.61 -27.42 -7.81
C GLY A 124 -14.71 -25.92 -7.44
N VAL A 125 -15.39 -25.62 -6.34
CA VAL A 125 -15.37 -24.30 -5.69
C VAL A 125 -14.44 -24.39 -4.49
N HIS A 126 -13.44 -23.50 -4.45
CA HIS A 126 -12.53 -23.36 -3.34
C HIS A 126 -13.00 -22.19 -2.47
N THR A 127 -13.06 -22.42 -1.16
CA THR A 127 -13.49 -21.42 -0.19
C THR A 127 -12.41 -21.24 0.87
N LEU A 128 -12.12 -19.99 1.22
CA LEU A 128 -11.24 -19.60 2.32
C LEU A 128 -12.02 -18.67 3.26
N ARG A 129 -12.04 -18.98 4.55
CA ARG A 129 -12.65 -18.16 5.59
C ARG A 129 -11.57 -17.67 6.52
N VAL A 130 -11.53 -16.37 6.80
CA VAL A 130 -10.49 -15.75 7.64
C VAL A 130 -11.16 -14.96 8.75
N ALA A 131 -10.91 -15.33 10.00
CA ALA A 131 -11.38 -14.59 11.17
C ALA A 131 -10.39 -13.45 11.48
N VAL A 132 -10.85 -12.21 11.33
CA VAL A 132 -10.04 -11.02 11.63
C VAL A 132 -10.91 -9.89 12.20
N ALA A 133 -10.42 -9.24 13.24
CA ALA A 133 -11.05 -8.11 13.90
C ALA A 133 -12.50 -8.35 14.32
N GLY A 134 -12.82 -9.55 14.82
CA GLY A 134 -14.19 -9.89 15.22
C GLY A 134 -15.17 -10.07 14.05
N LYS A 135 -14.67 -10.16 12.81
CA LYS A 135 -15.46 -10.42 11.59
C LYS A 135 -14.86 -11.60 10.81
N VAL A 136 -15.66 -12.25 9.99
CA VAL A 136 -15.18 -13.27 9.05
C VAL A 136 -15.18 -12.72 7.63
N LEU A 137 -14.01 -12.77 7.00
CA LEU A 137 -13.87 -12.56 5.56
C LEU A 137 -14.03 -13.90 4.85
N HIS A 138 -14.99 -13.98 3.93
CA HIS A 138 -15.20 -15.17 3.11
C HIS A 138 -14.66 -14.93 1.71
N PHE A 139 -13.81 -15.81 1.22
CA PHE A 139 -13.24 -15.80 -0.12
C PHE A 139 -13.73 -17.04 -0.87
N GLU A 140 -14.24 -16.86 -2.08
CA GLU A 140 -14.74 -17.94 -2.93
C GLU A 140 -14.12 -17.85 -4.32
N SER A 141 -13.63 -18.98 -4.85
CA SER A 141 -13.05 -19.11 -6.19
C SER A 141 -13.58 -20.36 -6.90
N GLY A 142 -13.63 -20.34 -8.24
CA GLY A 142 -13.99 -21.50 -9.08
C GLY A 142 -15.44 -21.56 -9.54
N LYS A 143 -16.37 -20.85 -8.88
CA LYS A 143 -17.79 -20.78 -9.29
C LYS A 143 -18.03 -19.86 -10.49
N MET A 144 -17.45 -18.65 -10.45
CA MET A 144 -17.67 -17.60 -11.45
C MET A 144 -16.41 -17.30 -12.26
N ALA A 145 -16.59 -16.74 -13.46
CA ALA A 145 -15.52 -16.27 -14.35
C ALA A 145 -14.36 -17.27 -14.57
N ARG A 146 -14.68 -18.55 -14.77
CA ARG A 146 -13.70 -19.65 -14.91
C ARG A 146 -12.70 -19.49 -16.06
N LEU A 147 -12.99 -18.63 -17.03
CA LEU A 147 -12.11 -18.30 -18.15
C LEU A 147 -11.05 -17.24 -17.80
N ALA A 148 -11.24 -16.51 -16.69
CA ALA A 148 -10.24 -15.56 -16.20
C ALA A 148 -8.98 -16.30 -15.71
N SER A 149 -7.87 -15.57 -15.64
CA SER A 149 -6.63 -16.12 -15.12
C SER A 149 -6.78 -16.43 -13.62
N GLY A 150 -7.39 -15.53 -12.86
CA GLY A 150 -7.89 -15.79 -11.51
C GLY A 150 -9.19 -15.02 -11.27
N ALA A 151 -10.06 -15.53 -10.41
CA ALA A 151 -11.31 -14.86 -10.07
C ALA A 151 -11.72 -15.21 -8.64
N VAL A 152 -11.99 -14.20 -7.82
CA VAL A 152 -12.34 -14.37 -6.40
C VAL A 152 -13.47 -13.43 -6.05
N THR A 153 -14.47 -13.94 -5.34
CA THR A 153 -15.47 -13.14 -4.63
C THR A 153 -15.09 -13.08 -3.17
N VAL A 154 -15.04 -11.87 -2.60
CA VAL A 154 -14.80 -11.65 -1.17
C VAL A 154 -16.05 -11.04 -0.54
N SER A 155 -16.42 -11.51 0.64
CA SER A 155 -17.56 -11.01 1.36
C SER A 155 -17.35 -10.85 2.85
N THR A 156 -18.10 -9.93 3.43
CA THR A 156 -18.19 -9.69 4.87
C THR A 156 -19.58 -9.14 5.16
N GLY A 157 -20.30 -9.78 6.08
CA GLY A 157 -21.74 -9.51 6.22
C GLY A 157 -22.46 -9.83 4.90
N GLU A 158 -23.24 -8.87 4.39
CA GLU A 158 -23.91 -9.00 3.08
C GLU A 158 -23.23 -8.16 1.98
N THR A 159 -22.10 -7.52 2.28
CA THR A 159 -21.29 -6.81 1.29
C THR A 159 -20.39 -7.79 0.52
N ASN A 160 -20.48 -7.76 -0.81
CA ASN A 160 -19.81 -8.70 -1.71
C ASN A 160 -19.04 -7.94 -2.81
N VAL A 161 -17.73 -8.22 -2.93
CA VAL A 161 -16.86 -7.68 -3.97
C VAL A 161 -16.25 -8.81 -4.78
N PHE A 162 -16.47 -8.79 -6.09
CA PHE A 162 -15.90 -9.75 -7.02
C PHE A 162 -14.74 -9.14 -7.79
N CYS A 163 -13.61 -9.84 -7.88
CA CYS A 163 -12.50 -9.42 -8.72
C CYS A 163 -12.08 -10.54 -9.69
N ALA A 164 -11.87 -10.16 -10.95
CA ALA A 164 -11.27 -11.02 -11.96
C ALA A 164 -9.90 -10.46 -12.40
N ALA A 165 -8.88 -11.32 -12.34
CA ALA A 165 -7.56 -11.10 -12.90
C ALA A 165 -7.45 -11.76 -14.27
N THR A 166 -7.09 -10.98 -15.29
CA THR A 166 -6.88 -11.48 -16.66
C THR A 166 -5.53 -11.01 -17.18
N LEU A 167 -4.92 -11.84 -18.01
CA LEU A 167 -3.67 -11.53 -18.71
C LEU A 167 -3.77 -11.83 -20.20
N ASP A 168 -3.07 -11.05 -21.01
CA ASP A 168 -3.02 -11.27 -22.46
C ASP A 168 -2.06 -12.41 -22.82
N ARG A 169 -2.62 -13.61 -23.07
CA ARG A 169 -1.88 -14.79 -23.54
C ARG A 169 -1.58 -14.78 -25.04
N ARG A 170 -2.23 -13.92 -25.82
CA ARG A 170 -2.14 -13.94 -27.28
C ARG A 170 -1.00 -13.07 -27.78
N SER A 171 -0.76 -11.95 -27.12
CA SER A 171 0.35 -11.07 -27.48
C SER A 171 1.69 -11.69 -27.16
N THR A 172 2.64 -11.54 -28.08
CA THR A 172 4.03 -11.83 -27.78
C THR A 172 4.54 -10.80 -26.75
N PRO A 173 5.21 -11.25 -25.68
CA PRO A 173 5.91 -10.38 -24.73
C PRO A 173 6.76 -9.35 -25.46
N LYS A 174 6.56 -8.07 -25.15
CA LYS A 174 7.34 -6.97 -25.73
C LYS A 174 8.31 -6.41 -24.70
N PRO A 175 9.53 -6.00 -25.09
CA PRO A 175 10.42 -5.31 -24.20
C PRO A 175 9.81 -3.94 -23.86
N ILE A 176 9.18 -3.87 -22.69
CA ILE A 176 8.60 -2.66 -22.12
C ILE A 176 9.32 -2.31 -20.83
N ASP A 177 9.40 -1.02 -20.54
CA ASP A 177 10.10 -0.43 -19.41
C ASP A 177 9.22 -0.25 -18.17
N PHE A 178 7.93 -0.61 -18.26
CA PHE A 178 6.97 -0.52 -17.16
C PHE A 178 6.12 -1.78 -17.05
N THR A 179 5.54 -2.03 -15.87
CA THR A 179 4.59 -3.11 -15.65
C THR A 179 3.19 -2.69 -16.13
N PRO A 180 2.62 -3.35 -17.15
CA PRO A 180 1.34 -2.98 -17.76
C PRO A 180 0.18 -3.55 -16.94
N LEU A 181 0.01 -3.01 -15.73
CA LEU A 181 -1.11 -3.32 -14.83
C LEU A 181 -2.18 -2.24 -14.95
N ARG A 182 -3.42 -2.66 -15.19
CA ARG A 182 -4.62 -1.83 -15.13
C ARG A 182 -5.56 -2.35 -14.05
N VAL A 183 -6.06 -1.46 -13.22
CA VAL A 183 -7.07 -1.77 -12.21
C VAL A 183 -8.31 -0.95 -12.50
N ASP A 184 -9.44 -1.62 -12.65
CA ASP A 184 -10.77 -1.03 -12.76
C ASP A 184 -11.58 -1.47 -11.53
N TYR A 185 -12.19 -0.52 -10.84
CA TYR A 185 -13.11 -0.75 -9.73
C TYR A 185 -14.44 -0.09 -10.08
N CYS A 186 -15.54 -0.84 -9.94
CA CYS A 186 -16.87 -0.38 -10.30
C CYS A 186 -17.91 -0.78 -9.24
N GLU A 187 -18.66 0.20 -8.75
CA GLU A 187 -19.80 0.05 -7.87
C GLU A 187 -21.07 -0.06 -8.71
N ARG A 188 -21.72 -1.23 -8.68
CA ARG A 188 -22.99 -1.42 -9.36
C ARG A 188 -24.09 -0.74 -8.57
N THR A 189 -24.92 0.11 -9.18
CA THR A 189 -26.07 0.67 -8.45
C THR A 189 -27.04 -0.42 -7.97
N SER A 190 -27.07 -1.56 -8.67
CA SER A 190 -27.82 -2.74 -8.26
C SER A 190 -27.33 -3.35 -6.95
N ALA A 191 -26.07 -3.09 -6.55
CA ALA A 191 -25.53 -3.54 -5.27
C ALA A 191 -26.25 -2.91 -4.07
N ALA A 192 -26.75 -1.67 -4.23
CA ALA A 192 -27.61 -1.00 -3.27
C ALA A 192 -29.12 -1.18 -3.56
N GLY A 193 -29.48 -2.09 -4.48
CA GLY A 193 -30.87 -2.32 -4.88
C GLY A 193 -31.50 -1.16 -5.67
N ARG A 194 -30.69 -0.27 -6.28
CA ARG A 194 -31.20 0.94 -6.96
C ARG A 194 -30.92 0.95 -8.46
N SER A 195 -31.82 1.61 -9.18
CA SER A 195 -31.60 1.97 -10.57
C SER A 195 -30.73 3.23 -10.66
N PRO A 196 -29.82 3.33 -11.63
CA PRO A 196 -28.99 4.53 -11.81
C PRO A 196 -29.82 5.81 -11.97
N GLY A 197 -29.37 6.86 -11.28
CA GLY A 197 -29.90 8.21 -11.44
C GLY A 197 -29.63 8.78 -12.84
N GLY A 198 -30.34 9.85 -13.22
CA GLY A 198 -30.12 10.55 -14.49
C GLY A 198 -30.83 9.96 -15.72
N TYR A 199 -30.50 10.50 -16.91
CA TYR A 199 -31.13 10.13 -18.18
C TYR A 199 -30.68 8.75 -18.69
N ILE A 200 -29.39 8.45 -18.54
CA ILE A 200 -28.82 7.15 -18.92
C ILE A 200 -28.99 6.20 -17.73
N LYS A 201 -29.92 5.25 -17.83
CA LYS A 201 -30.21 4.24 -16.79
C LYS A 201 -29.20 3.09 -16.77
N ARG A 202 -27.91 3.40 -16.82
CA ARG A 202 -26.82 2.41 -16.82
C ARG A 202 -25.61 2.98 -16.08
N ASP A 203 -24.87 2.09 -15.41
CA ASP A 203 -23.55 2.42 -14.86
C ASP A 203 -22.66 2.92 -16.01
N GLY A 204 -22.09 4.11 -15.81
CA GLY A 204 -21.43 4.87 -16.86
C GLY A 204 -19.92 4.90 -16.70
N ARG A 205 -19.36 6.11 -16.84
CA ARG A 205 -17.96 6.37 -16.55
C ARG A 205 -17.70 6.19 -15.05
N PRO A 206 -16.52 5.69 -14.64
CA PRO A 206 -16.15 5.64 -13.24
C PRO A 206 -16.22 7.03 -12.58
N SER A 207 -16.75 7.08 -11.36
CA SER A 207 -16.75 8.27 -10.52
C SER A 207 -15.35 8.59 -9.99
N ASP A 208 -15.22 9.75 -9.33
CA ASP A 208 -13.98 10.12 -8.67
C ASP A 208 -13.68 9.16 -7.51
N HIS A 209 -14.71 8.75 -6.75
CA HIS A 209 -14.58 7.75 -5.68
C HIS A 209 -14.10 6.40 -6.22
N GLU A 210 -14.75 5.87 -7.26
CA GLU A 210 -14.35 4.61 -7.88
C GLU A 210 -12.91 4.66 -8.42
N THR A 211 -12.51 5.80 -8.97
CA THR A 211 -11.13 6.04 -9.44
C THR A 211 -10.13 6.08 -8.28
N LEU A 212 -10.49 6.68 -7.13
CA LEU A 212 -9.67 6.69 -5.92
C LEU A 212 -9.50 5.27 -5.36
N VAL A 213 -10.57 4.49 -5.27
CA VAL A 213 -10.52 3.08 -4.82
C VAL A 213 -9.67 2.23 -5.77
N ALA A 214 -9.80 2.41 -7.09
CA ALA A 214 -8.96 1.72 -8.07
C ALA A 214 -7.46 2.00 -7.84
N ARG A 215 -7.09 3.25 -7.50
CA ARG A 215 -5.71 3.61 -7.14
C ARG A 215 -5.29 3.01 -5.81
N LEU A 216 -6.22 2.92 -4.85
CA LEU A 216 -6.04 2.29 -3.54
C LEU A 216 -5.67 0.80 -3.68
N ILE A 217 -6.27 0.11 -4.66
CA ILE A 217 -5.95 -1.27 -5.03
C ILE A 217 -4.63 -1.38 -5.81
N ASP A 218 -4.38 -0.49 -6.78
CA ASP A 218 -3.20 -0.56 -7.66
C ASP A 218 -1.87 -0.33 -6.90
N ARG A 219 -1.83 0.67 -6.01
CA ARG A 219 -0.61 1.11 -5.31
C ARG A 219 0.11 -0.02 -4.55
N PRO A 220 -0.54 -0.85 -3.72
CA PRO A 220 0.15 -1.90 -2.99
C PRO A 220 0.47 -3.14 -3.85
N ILE A 221 -0.27 -3.40 -4.93
CA ILE A 221 -0.08 -4.59 -5.79
C ILE A 221 1.08 -4.38 -6.78
N ARG A 222 1.14 -3.21 -7.42
CA ARG A 222 2.08 -2.91 -8.50
C ARG A 222 3.56 -3.21 -8.18
N PRO A 223 4.11 -2.86 -7.00
CA PRO A 223 5.52 -3.11 -6.69
C PRO A 223 5.86 -4.59 -6.49
N LEU A 224 4.86 -5.45 -6.28
CA LEU A 224 5.05 -6.86 -5.95
C LEU A 224 4.95 -7.78 -7.16
N ILE A 225 4.51 -7.28 -8.31
CA ILE A 225 4.59 -8.02 -9.56
C ILE A 225 6.07 -8.20 -9.91
N SER A 226 6.45 -9.44 -10.23
CA SER A 226 7.85 -9.77 -10.49
C SER A 226 8.44 -8.95 -11.65
N ALA A 227 9.63 -8.38 -11.43
CA ALA A 227 10.30 -7.54 -12.40
C ALA A 227 10.59 -8.29 -13.71
N GLY A 228 10.23 -7.71 -14.85
CA GLY A 228 10.31 -8.36 -16.17
C GLY A 228 8.98 -8.95 -16.66
N TRP A 229 7.91 -8.87 -15.86
CA TRP A 229 6.56 -9.17 -16.32
C TRP A 229 6.10 -8.13 -17.35
N SER A 230 5.85 -8.59 -18.57
CA SER A 230 5.62 -7.71 -19.73
C SER A 230 4.22 -7.84 -20.36
N LEU A 231 3.41 -8.76 -19.87
CA LEU A 231 2.06 -8.99 -20.40
C LEU A 231 1.04 -8.05 -19.74
N GLU A 232 0.18 -7.47 -20.57
CA GLU A 232 -0.95 -6.68 -20.10
C GLU A 232 -1.79 -7.49 -19.11
N THR A 233 -1.96 -6.93 -17.93
CA THR A 233 -2.69 -7.54 -16.82
C THR A 233 -3.78 -6.59 -16.37
N GLN A 234 -5.02 -7.08 -16.35
CA GLN A 234 -6.18 -6.32 -15.90
C GLN A 234 -6.75 -6.96 -14.65
N LEU A 235 -7.02 -6.13 -13.64
CA LEU A 235 -7.84 -6.44 -12.47
C LEU A 235 -9.15 -5.69 -12.61
N ALA A 236 -10.26 -6.41 -12.70
CA ALA A 236 -11.59 -5.83 -12.76
C ALA A 236 -12.38 -6.20 -11.50
N ALA A 237 -12.54 -5.24 -10.59
CA ALA A 237 -13.26 -5.37 -9.34
C ALA A 237 -14.67 -4.77 -9.46
N TYR A 238 -15.67 -5.51 -9.01
CA TYR A 238 -17.08 -5.11 -9.04
C TYR A 238 -17.71 -5.32 -7.67
N VAL A 239 -18.38 -4.30 -7.15
CA VAL A 239 -19.24 -4.45 -5.97
C VAL A 239 -20.59 -4.99 -6.44
N PHE A 240 -20.94 -6.20 -5.98
CA PHE A 240 -22.19 -6.87 -6.35
C PHE A 240 -23.30 -6.70 -5.32
N SER A 241 -22.95 -6.52 -4.05
CA SER A 241 -23.88 -6.32 -2.95
C SER A 241 -23.25 -5.39 -1.94
N PHE A 242 -24.05 -4.51 -1.34
CA PHE A 242 -23.63 -3.61 -0.28
C PHE A 242 -24.71 -3.55 0.80
N ASP A 243 -24.32 -3.85 2.03
CA ASP A 243 -25.20 -3.98 3.18
C ASP A 243 -25.46 -2.67 3.93
N GLY A 244 -24.79 -1.58 3.53
CA GLY A 244 -24.90 -0.28 4.21
C GLY A 244 -24.15 -0.21 5.55
N VAL A 245 -23.37 -1.24 5.90
CA VAL A 245 -22.63 -1.32 7.17
C VAL A 245 -21.13 -1.48 6.92
N ASN A 246 -20.74 -2.38 6.02
CA ASN A 246 -19.36 -2.75 5.73
C ASN A 246 -18.88 -2.10 4.43
N VAL A 247 -17.83 -1.28 4.52
CA VAL A 247 -17.30 -0.54 3.36
C VAL A 247 -16.56 -1.48 2.39
N PRO A 248 -16.84 -1.41 1.06
CA PRO A 248 -16.33 -2.38 0.09
C PRO A 248 -14.88 -2.15 -0.37
N ASP A 249 -14.27 -1.01 -0.07
CA ASP A 249 -12.97 -0.60 -0.61
C ASP A 249 -11.82 -1.54 -0.23
N VAL A 250 -11.68 -1.87 1.07
CA VAL A 250 -10.68 -2.79 1.59
C VAL A 250 -10.93 -4.23 1.14
N LEU A 251 -12.20 -4.61 0.96
CA LEU A 251 -12.59 -5.88 0.36
C LEU A 251 -12.13 -5.95 -1.10
N GLY A 252 -12.18 -4.83 -1.83
CA GLY A 252 -11.62 -4.70 -3.17
C GLY A 252 -10.12 -5.00 -3.23
N ILE A 253 -9.34 -4.52 -2.26
CA ILE A 253 -7.90 -4.81 -2.16
C ILE A 253 -7.66 -6.30 -1.94
N CYS A 254 -8.37 -6.89 -0.97
CA CYS A 254 -8.27 -8.30 -0.64
C CYS A 254 -8.71 -9.21 -1.81
N ALA A 255 -9.80 -8.86 -2.50
CA ALA A 255 -10.31 -9.59 -3.66
C ALA A 255 -9.33 -9.53 -4.83
N ALA A 256 -8.78 -8.36 -5.14
CA ALA A 256 -7.80 -8.17 -6.20
C ALA A 256 -6.50 -8.94 -5.93
N SER A 257 -6.01 -8.87 -4.69
CA SER A 257 -4.82 -9.61 -4.26
C SER A 257 -5.03 -11.12 -4.34
N ALA A 258 -6.15 -11.64 -3.83
CA ALA A 258 -6.47 -13.06 -3.89
C ALA A 258 -6.65 -13.53 -5.35
N ALA A 259 -7.37 -12.77 -6.18
CA ALA A 259 -7.54 -13.09 -7.60
C ALA A 259 -6.19 -13.14 -8.34
N LEU A 260 -5.28 -12.21 -8.04
CA LEU A 260 -3.94 -12.21 -8.63
C LEU A 260 -3.08 -13.36 -8.11
N ALA A 261 -3.15 -13.66 -6.81
CA ALA A 261 -2.42 -14.76 -6.18
C ALA A 261 -2.84 -16.13 -6.74
N LEU A 262 -4.12 -16.32 -7.05
CA LEU A 262 -4.62 -17.55 -7.69
C LEU A 262 -4.41 -17.59 -9.21
N SER A 263 -4.01 -16.47 -9.81
CA SER A 263 -3.79 -16.37 -11.26
C SER A 263 -2.43 -16.93 -11.70
N GLU A 264 -2.18 -16.90 -13.00
CA GLU A 264 -0.89 -17.27 -13.57
C GLU A 264 0.13 -16.11 -13.57
N VAL A 265 -0.24 -14.94 -13.05
CA VAL A 265 0.65 -13.76 -12.95
C VAL A 265 1.66 -13.97 -11.82
N PRO A 266 2.95 -13.64 -11.99
CA PRO A 266 3.99 -13.87 -10.97
C PRO A 266 3.89 -12.86 -9.82
N PHE A 267 3.00 -13.15 -8.89
CA PHE A 267 2.70 -12.37 -7.69
C PHE A 267 3.05 -13.19 -6.43
N PRO A 268 4.32 -13.15 -5.97
CA PRO A 268 4.83 -14.06 -4.95
C PRO A 268 4.38 -13.71 -3.52
N LYS A 269 3.97 -12.47 -3.28
CA LYS A 269 3.58 -11.99 -1.96
C LYS A 269 2.18 -11.38 -2.04
N PRO A 270 1.13 -12.07 -1.59
CA PRO A 270 -0.19 -11.49 -1.55
C PRO A 270 -0.25 -10.32 -0.56
N VAL A 271 -1.05 -9.33 -0.91
CA VAL A 271 -1.35 -8.16 -0.08
C VAL A 271 -2.70 -8.35 0.59
N ALA A 272 -2.89 -7.75 1.76
CA ALA A 272 -4.22 -7.47 2.29
C ALA A 272 -4.35 -5.98 2.62
N GLY A 273 -5.59 -5.50 2.59
CA GLY A 273 -5.95 -4.15 3.00
C GLY A 273 -6.94 -4.21 4.15
N VAL A 274 -6.76 -3.32 5.13
CA VAL A 274 -7.69 -3.13 6.25
C VAL A 274 -7.87 -1.64 6.49
N ARG A 275 -9.01 -1.27 7.08
CA ARG A 275 -9.27 0.10 7.54
C ARG A 275 -9.11 0.14 9.05
N VAL A 276 -8.42 1.13 9.58
CA VAL A 276 -8.21 1.31 11.02
C VAL A 276 -8.73 2.69 11.38
N ALA A 277 -9.72 2.74 12.26
CA ALA A 277 -10.27 3.98 12.77
C ALA A 277 -10.11 4.13 14.27
N GLN A 278 -10.05 5.36 14.77
CA GLN A 278 -10.09 5.66 16.19
C GLN A 278 -11.44 6.25 16.59
N VAL A 279 -12.23 5.51 17.35
CA VAL A 279 -13.54 5.92 17.87
C VAL A 279 -13.47 5.95 19.39
N ASP A 280 -13.86 7.07 20.01
CA ASP A 280 -13.79 7.28 21.46
C ASP A 280 -12.42 6.90 22.09
N GLY A 281 -11.34 7.16 21.35
CA GLY A 281 -9.97 6.86 21.77
C GLY A 281 -9.52 5.41 21.55
N GLN A 282 -10.40 4.52 21.07
CA GLN A 282 -10.10 3.11 20.80
C GLN A 282 -9.89 2.85 19.31
N LEU A 283 -8.88 2.03 18.98
CA LEU A 283 -8.61 1.61 17.61
C LEU A 283 -9.49 0.42 17.22
N ILE A 284 -10.21 0.56 16.11
CA ILE A 284 -11.11 -0.45 15.55
C ILE A 284 -10.62 -0.80 14.15
N VAL A 285 -10.49 -2.09 13.86
CA VAL A 285 -10.14 -2.60 12.52
C VAL A 285 -11.43 -2.95 11.77
N ASN A 286 -11.49 -2.55 10.51
CA ASN A 286 -12.64 -2.62 9.61
C ASN A 286 -13.92 -2.07 10.28
N PRO A 287 -13.89 -0.79 10.73
CA PRO A 287 -15.03 -0.14 11.37
C PRO A 287 -16.25 -0.08 10.42
N THR A 288 -17.44 -0.07 11.01
CA THR A 288 -18.69 0.20 10.29
C THR A 288 -18.76 1.65 9.79
N LEU A 289 -19.68 1.96 8.87
CA LEU A 289 -19.90 3.34 8.41
C LEU A 289 -20.21 4.31 9.57
N GLU A 290 -21.04 3.89 10.53
CA GLU A 290 -21.38 4.72 11.69
C GLU A 290 -20.15 5.01 12.57
N GLU A 291 -19.32 3.99 12.80
CA GLU A 291 -18.06 4.12 13.54
C GLU A 291 -17.07 5.04 12.81
N GLN A 292 -17.00 4.96 11.48
CA GLN A 292 -16.15 5.85 10.67
C GLN A 292 -16.59 7.31 10.77
N ALA A 293 -17.91 7.57 10.75
CA ALA A 293 -18.44 8.92 10.90
C ALA A 293 -18.11 9.55 12.27
N ALA A 294 -17.97 8.73 13.31
CA ALA A 294 -17.57 9.16 14.65
C ALA A 294 -16.04 9.18 14.85
N ALA A 295 -15.25 8.78 13.85
CA ALA A 295 -13.83 8.55 14.03
C ALA A 295 -12.99 9.83 14.06
N THR A 296 -11.99 9.84 14.92
CA THR A 296 -10.95 10.88 15.01
C THR A 296 -9.71 10.56 14.17
N LEU A 297 -9.58 9.31 13.73
CA LEU A 297 -8.57 8.80 12.83
C LEU A 297 -9.26 7.81 11.89
N ASP A 298 -8.94 7.84 10.60
CA ASP A 298 -9.42 6.86 9.63
C ASP A 298 -8.33 6.60 8.59
N LEU A 299 -7.74 5.41 8.63
CA LEU A 299 -6.62 5.00 7.80
C LEU A 299 -6.94 3.70 7.06
N VAL A 300 -6.78 3.69 5.75
CA VAL A 300 -6.62 2.45 4.98
C VAL A 300 -5.14 2.09 4.93
N VAL A 301 -4.84 0.89 5.41
CA VAL A 301 -3.48 0.34 5.43
C VAL A 301 -3.48 -0.91 4.57
N ALA A 302 -2.54 -1.00 3.63
CA ALA A 302 -2.35 -2.19 2.82
C ALA A 302 -0.88 -2.63 2.84
N GLY A 303 -0.67 -3.94 2.89
CA GLY A 303 0.66 -4.50 3.04
C GLY A 303 0.72 -5.99 2.77
N THR A 304 1.94 -6.51 2.84
CA THR A 304 2.20 -7.96 2.91
C THR A 304 2.25 -8.39 4.37
N LYS A 305 2.36 -9.69 4.63
CA LYS A 305 2.54 -10.18 6.00
C LYS A 305 3.72 -9.58 6.77
N ASP A 306 4.76 -9.14 6.07
CA ASP A 306 6.01 -8.67 6.70
C ASP A 306 6.05 -7.14 6.85
N ALA A 307 5.33 -6.41 6.00
CA ALA A 307 5.53 -4.96 5.85
C ALA A 307 4.31 -4.24 5.25
N VAL A 308 4.07 -3.03 5.77
CA VAL A 308 3.16 -2.04 5.20
C VAL A 308 3.73 -1.51 3.88
N MET A 309 2.87 -1.44 2.86
CA MET A 309 3.25 -0.95 1.53
C MET A 309 2.57 0.37 1.17
N MET A 310 1.35 0.57 1.66
CA MET A 310 0.54 1.73 1.34
C MET A 310 -0.28 2.13 2.57
N VAL A 311 -0.34 3.43 2.81
CA VAL A 311 -1.20 4.07 3.81
C VAL A 311 -1.89 5.23 3.13
N GLU A 312 -3.20 5.35 3.33
CA GLU A 312 -4.03 6.47 2.90
C GLU A 312 -5.03 6.77 4.01
N GLY A 313 -5.36 8.03 4.27
CA GLY A 313 -6.36 8.35 5.29
C GLY A 313 -6.30 9.78 5.80
N ALA A 314 -7.11 10.04 6.81
CA ALA A 314 -7.25 11.35 7.45
C ALA A 314 -7.28 11.21 8.97
N ALA A 315 -6.90 12.29 9.67
CA ALA A 315 -6.91 12.31 11.12
C ALA A 315 -7.16 13.72 11.67
N ALA A 316 -7.89 13.80 12.79
CA ALA A 316 -8.21 15.03 13.50
C ALA A 316 -7.13 15.39 14.52
N PHE A 317 -5.95 15.80 14.05
CA PHE A 317 -4.81 16.21 14.88
C PHE A 317 -4.43 15.17 15.96
N VAL A 318 -4.50 13.88 15.63
CA VAL A 318 -4.08 12.82 16.55
C VAL A 318 -2.56 12.85 16.78
N PRO A 319 -2.07 12.49 17.99
CA PRO A 319 -0.65 12.38 18.26
C PRO A 319 0.03 11.30 17.40
N GLU A 320 1.30 11.52 17.04
CA GLU A 320 2.07 10.57 16.24
C GLU A 320 2.15 9.14 16.83
N PRO A 321 2.26 8.94 18.17
CA PRO A 321 2.23 7.60 18.75
C PRO A 321 0.95 6.81 18.44
N VAL A 322 -0.21 7.48 18.41
CA VAL A 322 -1.50 6.84 18.08
C VAL A 322 -1.52 6.40 16.63
N LEU A 323 -0.93 7.20 15.73
CA LEU A 323 -0.84 6.84 14.32
C LEU A 323 0.07 5.62 14.11
N ILE A 324 1.18 5.51 14.85
CA ILE A 324 2.06 4.32 14.81
C ILE A 324 1.31 3.09 15.33
N GLU A 325 0.61 3.21 16.45
CA GLU A 325 -0.20 2.13 17.01
C GLU A 325 -1.28 1.64 16.02
N ALA A 326 -1.95 2.57 15.33
CA ALA A 326 -2.92 2.24 14.28
C ALA A 326 -2.29 1.45 13.12
N LEU A 327 -1.07 1.80 12.73
CA LEU A 327 -0.34 1.05 11.69
C LEU A 327 0.07 -0.36 12.16
N GLU A 328 0.47 -0.51 13.42
CA GLU A 328 0.83 -1.81 14.00
C GLU A 328 -0.39 -2.74 14.10
N VAL A 329 -1.52 -2.22 14.59
CA VAL A 329 -2.80 -2.94 14.65
C VAL A 329 -3.26 -3.33 13.25
N GLY A 330 -3.17 -2.41 12.28
CA GLY A 330 -3.47 -2.68 10.88
C GLY A 330 -2.58 -3.77 10.29
N LEU A 331 -1.26 -3.70 10.51
CA LEU A 331 -0.31 -4.70 10.01
C LEU A 331 -0.56 -6.09 10.60
N SER A 332 -0.94 -6.18 11.88
CA SER A 332 -1.29 -7.45 12.52
C SER A 332 -2.46 -8.13 11.80
N ALA A 333 -3.54 -7.39 11.50
CA ALA A 333 -4.67 -7.93 10.77
C ALA A 333 -4.32 -8.28 9.31
N ILE A 334 -3.55 -7.42 8.64
CA ILE A 334 -3.04 -7.68 7.27
C ILE A 334 -2.21 -8.97 7.22
N SER A 335 -1.38 -9.21 8.23
CA SER A 335 -0.53 -10.41 8.28
C SER A 335 -1.33 -11.70 8.32
N VAL A 336 -2.45 -11.72 9.05
CA VAL A 336 -3.37 -12.86 9.09
C VAL A 336 -3.97 -13.10 7.69
N ILE A 337 -4.57 -12.08 7.08
CA ILE A 337 -5.23 -12.23 5.78
C ILE A 337 -4.22 -12.59 4.66
N SER A 338 -3.08 -11.90 4.61
CA SER A 338 -2.03 -12.14 3.61
C SER A 338 -1.47 -13.56 3.72
N SER A 339 -1.24 -14.06 4.95
CA SER A 339 -0.78 -15.44 5.16
C SER A 339 -1.83 -16.47 4.73
N ALA A 340 -3.10 -16.22 5.07
CA ALA A 340 -4.21 -17.07 4.66
C ALA A 340 -4.33 -17.18 3.13
N ILE A 341 -4.21 -16.06 2.40
CA ILE A 341 -4.22 -16.05 0.93
C ILE A 341 -3.01 -16.80 0.36
N ASP A 342 -1.81 -16.65 0.94
CA ASP A 342 -0.61 -17.32 0.45
C ASP A 342 -0.71 -18.84 0.63
N GLU A 343 -1.20 -19.30 1.78
CA GLU A 343 -1.47 -20.72 2.00
C GLU A 343 -2.57 -21.25 1.08
N TRP A 344 -3.63 -20.46 0.83
CA TRP A 344 -4.72 -20.84 -0.07
C TRP A 344 -4.25 -20.98 -1.52
N ARG A 345 -3.33 -20.12 -1.96
CA ARG A 345 -2.66 -20.26 -3.25
C ARG A 345 -1.92 -21.59 -3.38
N VAL A 346 -1.22 -22.01 -2.32
CA VAL A 346 -0.39 -23.23 -2.31
C VAL A 346 -1.22 -24.50 -2.10
N SER A 347 -2.40 -24.42 -1.49
CA SER A 347 -3.26 -25.59 -1.20
C SER A 347 -3.92 -26.23 -2.42
N GLY A 348 -3.77 -25.63 -3.61
CA GLY A 348 -4.25 -26.18 -4.88
C GLY A 348 -5.24 -25.28 -5.63
N ALA A 349 -5.68 -24.17 -5.02
CA ALA A 349 -6.55 -23.20 -5.68
C ALA A 349 -5.81 -22.32 -6.71
N GLY A 350 -4.48 -22.19 -6.58
CA GLY A 350 -3.65 -21.37 -7.45
C GLY A 350 -3.23 -22.06 -8.74
N LYS A 351 -3.12 -21.28 -9.82
CA LYS A 351 -2.55 -21.74 -11.10
C LYS A 351 -1.03 -21.58 -11.12
N SER A 352 -0.37 -22.38 -11.95
CA SER A 352 1.06 -22.22 -12.19
C SER A 352 1.35 -20.92 -12.94
N VAL A 353 2.49 -20.29 -12.63
CA VAL A 353 2.93 -19.05 -13.29
C VAL A 353 3.06 -19.25 -14.80
N TYR A 354 2.62 -18.26 -15.58
CA TYR A 354 2.76 -18.25 -17.03
C TYR A 354 4.14 -17.73 -17.44
N GLU A 355 5.10 -18.64 -17.52
CA GLU A 355 6.51 -18.37 -17.86
C GLU A 355 6.74 -17.49 -19.10
N PRO A 356 5.99 -17.63 -20.22
CA PRO A 356 6.26 -16.83 -21.41
C PRO A 356 6.15 -15.32 -21.18
N GLY A 357 5.44 -14.84 -20.15
CA GLY A 357 5.30 -13.41 -19.89
C GLY A 357 6.57 -12.71 -19.36
N PHE A 358 7.61 -13.48 -19.04
CA PHE A 358 8.83 -12.96 -18.42
C PHE A 358 9.91 -12.62 -19.45
N LEU A 359 10.31 -11.35 -19.46
CA LEU A 359 11.45 -10.86 -20.24
C LEU A 359 12.58 -10.42 -19.29
N PRO A 360 13.44 -11.35 -18.85
CA PRO A 360 14.56 -10.99 -18.01
C PRO A 360 15.57 -10.14 -18.80
N PRO A 361 16.32 -9.27 -18.14
CA PRO A 361 17.45 -8.61 -18.76
C PRO A 361 18.46 -9.66 -19.28
N SER A 362 19.10 -9.36 -20.41
CA SER A 362 20.10 -10.24 -20.99
C SER A 362 21.26 -10.46 -20.01
N LYS A 363 21.63 -11.74 -19.83
CA LYS A 363 22.70 -12.14 -18.90
C LYS A 363 24.01 -11.44 -19.27
N GLY A 364 24.68 -10.87 -18.27
CA GLY A 364 26.00 -10.24 -18.43
C GLY A 364 26.01 -8.76 -18.84
N VAL A 365 24.86 -8.18 -19.23
CA VAL A 365 24.80 -6.76 -19.62
C VAL A 365 25.08 -5.85 -18.42
N TYR A 366 24.49 -6.12 -17.26
CA TYR A 366 24.75 -5.32 -16.05
C TYR A 366 26.23 -5.31 -15.66
N SER A 367 26.87 -6.49 -15.58
CA SER A 367 28.31 -6.60 -15.28
C SER A 367 29.19 -5.91 -16.32
N PHE A 368 28.78 -5.94 -17.59
CA PHE A 368 29.46 -5.22 -18.65
C PHE A 368 29.33 -3.70 -18.46
N LEU A 369 28.12 -3.20 -18.18
CA LEU A 369 27.88 -1.77 -17.94
C LEU A 369 28.59 -1.26 -16.67
N GLU A 370 28.72 -2.07 -15.63
CA GLU A 370 29.48 -1.70 -14.42
C GLU A 370 30.97 -1.53 -14.67
N SER A 371 31.53 -2.34 -15.59
CA SER A 371 32.93 -2.25 -16.01
C SER A 371 33.17 -1.29 -17.18
N PHE A 372 32.09 -0.77 -17.78
CA PHE A 372 32.15 0.12 -18.92
C PHE A 372 32.79 1.46 -18.55
N MET A 373 33.78 1.88 -19.34
CA MET A 373 34.49 3.13 -19.13
C MET A 373 33.99 4.21 -20.09
N VAL A 374 33.65 5.37 -19.55
CA VAL A 374 33.33 6.60 -20.27
C VAL A 374 34.39 7.62 -19.88
N ASP A 375 35.17 8.11 -20.85
CA ASP A 375 36.28 9.06 -20.62
C ASP A 375 37.30 8.63 -19.54
N GLY A 376 37.57 7.33 -19.44
CA GLY A 376 38.49 6.78 -18.45
C GLY A 376 37.92 6.66 -17.03
N VAL A 377 36.63 6.95 -16.84
CA VAL A 377 35.91 6.78 -15.57
C VAL A 377 34.87 5.68 -15.73
N ARG A 378 34.59 4.91 -14.67
CA ARG A 378 33.55 3.86 -14.74
C ARG A 378 32.17 4.50 -14.87
N LEU A 379 31.27 3.88 -15.63
CA LEU A 379 29.91 4.39 -15.85
C LEU A 379 29.15 4.75 -14.55
N PRO A 380 29.20 3.96 -13.46
CA PRO A 380 28.54 4.34 -12.20
C PRO A 380 29.09 5.64 -11.57
N GLU A 381 30.39 5.90 -11.74
CA GLU A 381 31.05 7.12 -11.25
C GLU A 381 30.74 8.32 -12.14
N ALA A 382 30.73 8.12 -13.47
CA ALA A 382 30.31 9.13 -14.43
C ALA A 382 28.85 9.55 -14.20
N TYR A 383 27.96 8.59 -13.97
CA TYR A 383 26.56 8.84 -13.63
C TYR A 383 26.41 9.60 -12.30
N ARG A 384 27.16 9.20 -11.27
CA ARG A 384 27.16 9.91 -9.99
C ARG A 384 27.61 11.36 -10.16
N THR A 385 28.63 11.60 -10.98
CA THR A 385 29.13 12.96 -11.26
C THR A 385 28.10 13.79 -12.01
N ALA A 386 27.42 13.21 -13.00
CA ALA A 386 26.33 13.87 -13.72
C ALA A 386 25.14 14.26 -12.80
N MET A 387 24.92 13.49 -11.73
CA MET A 387 23.87 13.72 -10.74
C MET A 387 24.25 14.69 -9.61
N ILE A 388 25.52 15.06 -9.46
CA ILE A 388 25.98 15.95 -8.37
C ILE A 388 25.99 17.40 -8.85
N GLY A 389 25.34 18.27 -8.07
CA GLY A 389 25.35 19.72 -8.28
C GLY A 389 24.25 20.24 -9.20
N GLY A 390 24.22 21.56 -9.36
CA GLY A 390 23.36 22.25 -10.32
C GLY A 390 21.86 22.24 -10.02
N THR A 391 21.11 22.80 -10.95
CA THR A 391 19.63 22.75 -10.98
C THR A 391 19.14 21.38 -11.46
N LYS A 392 17.83 21.11 -11.31
CA LYS A 392 17.21 19.88 -11.86
C LYS A 392 17.46 19.74 -13.36
N GLU A 393 17.32 20.83 -14.10
CA GLU A 393 17.49 20.90 -15.56
C GLU A 393 18.92 20.59 -15.99
N GLU A 394 19.91 21.06 -15.24
CA GLU A 394 21.33 20.77 -15.50
C GLU A 394 21.64 19.29 -15.28
N ARG A 395 21.11 18.69 -14.20
CA ARG A 395 21.28 17.24 -13.94
C ARG A 395 20.62 16.39 -15.02
N GLU A 396 19.40 16.73 -15.45
CA GLU A 396 18.70 16.03 -16.52
C GLU A 396 19.48 16.12 -17.83
N ARG A 397 19.95 17.31 -18.20
CA ARG A 397 20.79 17.52 -19.39
C ARG A 397 22.07 16.70 -19.33
N ASN A 398 22.75 16.67 -18.19
CA ASN A 398 23.98 15.90 -18.00
C ASN A 398 23.72 14.40 -18.14
N CYS A 399 22.64 13.88 -17.55
CA CYS A 399 22.26 12.47 -17.65
C CYS A 399 21.91 12.09 -19.09
N VAL A 400 21.13 12.91 -19.80
CA VAL A 400 20.78 12.68 -21.22
C VAL A 400 22.04 12.69 -22.10
N ASN A 401 22.95 13.64 -21.88
CA ASN A 401 24.22 13.69 -22.60
C ASN A 401 25.08 12.45 -22.32
N LEU A 402 25.18 12.03 -21.05
CA LEU A 402 25.91 10.81 -20.69
C LEU A 402 25.30 9.58 -21.36
N GLN A 403 23.97 9.45 -21.34
CA GLN A 403 23.25 8.34 -21.98
C GLN A 403 23.51 8.31 -23.49
N ALA A 404 23.40 9.44 -24.17
CA ALA A 404 23.68 9.54 -25.61
C ALA A 404 25.11 9.09 -25.95
N ARG A 405 26.09 9.53 -25.15
CA ARG A 405 27.51 9.16 -25.34
C ARG A 405 27.75 7.68 -25.10
N VAL A 406 27.15 7.10 -24.06
CA VAL A 406 27.26 5.65 -23.80
C VAL A 406 26.67 4.86 -24.96
N VAL A 407 25.48 5.23 -25.45
CA VAL A 407 24.85 4.56 -26.60
C VAL A 407 25.74 4.65 -27.84
N GLU A 408 26.32 5.82 -28.14
CA GLU A 408 27.24 5.99 -29.26
C GLU A 408 28.47 5.08 -29.14
N MET A 409 29.13 5.08 -27.99
CA MET A 409 30.30 4.21 -27.73
C MET A 409 29.96 2.72 -27.82
N LEU A 410 28.76 2.32 -27.39
CA LEU A 410 28.29 0.94 -27.51
C LEU A 410 28.05 0.54 -28.97
N LEU A 411 27.44 1.43 -29.76
CA LEU A 411 27.22 1.19 -31.18
C LEU A 411 28.55 1.11 -31.95
N ASP A 412 29.51 1.96 -31.62
CA ASP A 412 30.84 1.93 -32.22
C ASP A 412 31.62 0.67 -31.87
N ASN A 413 31.53 0.19 -30.63
CA ASN A 413 32.11 -1.09 -30.22
C ASN A 413 31.40 -2.31 -30.83
N ALA A 414 30.12 -2.19 -31.22
CA ALA A 414 29.35 -3.27 -31.86
C ALA A 414 29.64 -3.40 -33.37
N LYS A 415 29.99 -2.31 -34.06
CA LYS A 415 30.31 -2.29 -35.51
C LYS A 415 31.40 -3.30 -35.95
N PRO A 416 32.51 -3.54 -35.22
CA PRO A 416 33.51 -4.52 -35.65
C PRO A 416 33.08 -5.99 -35.47
N ALA A 417 32.13 -6.31 -34.58
CA ALA A 417 31.70 -7.69 -34.33
C ALA A 417 30.72 -8.22 -35.39
N VAL A 418 29.83 -7.36 -35.91
CA VAL A 418 28.88 -7.72 -36.97
C VAL A 418 29.60 -7.98 -38.30
N ASN A 419 30.67 -7.24 -38.59
CA ASN A 419 31.51 -7.50 -39.77
C ASN A 419 32.33 -8.78 -39.63
N GLN A 420 32.80 -9.16 -38.44
CA GLN A 420 33.54 -10.42 -38.27
C GLN A 420 32.63 -11.66 -38.36
N ALA A 421 31.39 -11.59 -37.87
CA ALA A 421 30.43 -12.69 -38.03
C ALA A 421 29.96 -12.84 -39.50
N ALA A 422 29.77 -11.73 -40.22
CA ALA A 422 29.42 -11.75 -41.64
C ALA A 422 30.60 -12.18 -42.54
N VAL A 423 31.84 -11.85 -42.17
CA VAL A 423 33.07 -12.27 -42.89
C VAL A 423 33.50 -13.70 -42.53
N ALA A 424 33.12 -14.23 -41.37
CA ALA A 424 33.33 -15.65 -41.03
C ALA A 424 32.27 -16.59 -41.63
N ALA A 425 31.14 -16.04 -42.09
CA ALA A 425 30.06 -16.78 -42.74
C ALA A 425 30.08 -16.70 -44.28
N ALA A 426 30.96 -15.87 -44.85
CA ALA A 426 31.26 -15.77 -46.28
C ALA A 426 32.61 -16.42 -46.58
#